data_AF-A0A6N9TZ42-F1
#
_entry.id   AF-A0A6N9TZ42-F1
#
_cell.length_a   1.000
_cell.length_b   1.000
_cell.length_c   1.000
_cell.angle_alpha   90.00
_cell.angle_beta   90.00
_cell.angle_gamma   90.00
#
_symmetry.space_group_name_H-M   'P 1'
#
loop_
_entity.id
_entity.type
_entity.pdbx_description
1 polymer ?
#
loop_
_entity_poly.entity_id
_entity_poly.type
_entity_poly.pdbx_seq_one_letter_code
_entity_poly.pdbx_strand_id
1 'polypeptide(L)'
;YAMRIWLDPFKLNSFALQPSDVSAAIRSQNIQVSAGKIGGLPSPDNQQLTATVRAQSRLQTPNQFRNIIVKSDKSGAIVRVGDVARVELGGESYDMTTRLNGHPAAGVGVMLAPGANALATATLVKNKVEEYRHSMPEGYE
;
A
#
# COMPACT_ATOMS: atom_id res chain seq x y z
N TYR A 1 -4.53 -1.46 5.54
CA TYR A 1 -4.50 -0.07 5.02
C TYR A 1 -4.36 -0.11 3.52
N ALA A 2 -5.06 0.77 2.81
CA ALA A 2 -4.99 0.90 1.36
C ALA A 2 -4.54 2.31 0.98
N MET A 3 -3.86 2.44 -0.16
CA MET A 3 -3.63 3.73 -0.79
C MET A 3 -4.94 4.19 -1.45
N ARG A 4 -5.53 5.27 -0.95
CA ARG A 4 -6.77 5.84 -1.48
C ARG A 4 -6.45 6.98 -2.42
N ILE A 5 -7.04 6.94 -3.61
CA ILE A 5 -6.90 7.98 -4.64
C ILE A 5 -8.30 8.47 -4.97
N TRP A 6 -8.65 9.63 -4.43
CA TRP A 6 -9.95 10.27 -4.62
C TRP A 6 -9.88 11.22 -5.81
N LEU A 7 -10.42 10.79 -6.94
CA LEU A 7 -10.40 11.54 -8.19
C LEU A 7 -11.32 12.75 -8.12
N ASP A 8 -10.86 13.88 -8.67
CA ASP A 8 -11.67 15.08 -8.87
C ASP A 8 -12.14 15.13 -10.33
N PRO A 9 -13.46 14.92 -10.59
CA PRO A 9 -13.97 14.85 -11.96
C PRO A 9 -13.84 16.19 -12.70
N PHE A 10 -13.87 17.33 -12.01
CA PHE A 10 -13.73 18.64 -12.63
C PHE A 10 -12.29 18.87 -13.11
N LYS A 11 -11.31 18.48 -12.29
CA LYS A 11 -9.89 18.56 -12.68
C LYS A 11 -9.55 17.55 -13.76
N LEU A 12 -10.09 16.34 -13.70
CA LEU A 12 -9.93 15.37 -14.80
C LEU A 12 -10.45 15.96 -16.11
N ASN A 13 -11.63 16.58 -16.10
CA ASN A 13 -12.19 17.23 -17.28
C ASN A 13 -11.32 18.40 -17.80
N SER A 14 -10.77 19.24 -16.91
CA SER A 14 -9.91 20.37 -17.34
C SER A 14 -8.63 19.93 -18.04
N PHE A 15 -8.13 18.72 -17.75
CA PHE A 15 -6.96 18.15 -18.40
C PHE A 15 -7.30 17.18 -19.54
N ALA A 16 -8.59 17.03 -19.87
CA ALA A 16 -9.13 16.04 -20.80
C ALA A 16 -8.62 14.62 -20.47
N LEU A 17 -8.81 14.21 -19.21
CA LEU A 17 -8.44 12.92 -18.66
C LEU A 17 -9.68 12.14 -18.22
N GLN A 18 -9.61 10.82 -18.34
CA GLN A 18 -10.59 9.87 -17.84
C GLN A 18 -10.04 9.11 -16.62
N PRO A 19 -10.91 8.56 -15.76
CA PRO A 19 -10.47 7.67 -14.67
C PRO A 19 -9.59 6.50 -15.13
N SER A 20 -9.84 6.00 -16.35
CA SER A 20 -9.03 4.96 -17.00
C SER A 20 -7.56 5.38 -17.15
N ASP A 21 -7.30 6.62 -17.54
CA ASP A 21 -5.94 7.15 -17.73
C ASP A 21 -5.16 7.14 -16.42
N VAL A 22 -5.82 7.55 -15.32
CA VAL A 22 -5.22 7.51 -13.98
C VAL A 22 -4.94 6.07 -13.56
N SER A 23 -5.90 5.16 -13.76
CA SER A 23 -5.70 3.75 -13.41
C SER A 23 -4.57 3.09 -14.22
N ALA A 24 -4.43 3.45 -15.50
CA ALA A 24 -3.38 2.97 -16.38
C ALA A 24 -2.01 3.51 -15.95
N ALA A 25 -1.93 4.80 -15.62
CA ALA A 25 -0.70 5.43 -15.12
C ALA A 25 -0.24 4.80 -13.80
N ILE A 26 -1.16 4.51 -12.88
CA ILE A 26 -0.83 3.82 -11.62
C ILE A 26 -0.31 2.41 -11.91
N ARG A 27 -0.98 1.65 -12.80
CA ARG A 27 -0.53 0.29 -13.14
C ARG A 27 0.83 0.26 -13.82
N SER A 28 1.17 1.26 -14.62
CA SER A 28 2.46 1.31 -15.33
C SER A 28 3.62 1.78 -14.45
N GLN A 29 3.37 2.66 -13.48
CA GLN A 29 4.41 3.25 -12.62
C GLN A 29 4.52 2.62 -11.23
N ASN A 30 3.49 1.92 -10.76
CA ASN A 30 3.52 1.14 -9.51
C ASN A 30 3.84 -0.34 -9.79
N ILE A 31 4.95 -0.58 -10.48
CA ILE A 31 5.42 -1.93 -10.83
C ILE A 31 6.62 -2.33 -9.98
N GLN A 32 6.83 -3.63 -9.83
CA GLN A 32 8.07 -4.17 -9.27
C GLN A 32 8.90 -4.71 -10.43
N VAL A 33 9.98 -4.02 -10.77
CA VAL A 33 10.89 -4.45 -11.84
C VAL A 33 12.07 -5.20 -11.23
N SER A 34 12.29 -6.43 -11.71
CA SER A 34 13.55 -7.13 -11.46
C SER A 34 14.54 -6.75 -12.56
N ALA A 35 15.61 -6.04 -12.21
CA ALA A 35 16.64 -5.61 -13.15
C ALA A 35 17.82 -6.61 -13.26
N GLY A 36 17.69 -7.80 -12.67
CA GLY A 36 18.70 -8.85 -12.74
C GLY A 36 19.95 -8.54 -11.92
N LYS A 37 21.10 -9.05 -12.38
CA LYS A 37 22.39 -8.92 -11.70
C LYS A 37 23.47 -8.50 -12.69
N ILE A 38 24.29 -7.52 -12.33
CA ILE A 38 25.55 -7.21 -13.02
C ILE A 38 26.55 -8.31 -12.65
N GLY A 39 27.19 -8.93 -13.64
CA GLY A 39 28.13 -10.03 -13.43
C GLY A 39 27.50 -11.36 -13.07
N GLY A 40 26.20 -11.54 -13.32
CA GLY A 40 25.55 -12.85 -13.20
C GLY A 40 26.02 -13.82 -14.29
N LEU A 41 26.02 -15.12 -13.98
CA LEU A 41 26.38 -16.15 -14.96
C LEU A 41 25.38 -16.21 -16.13
N PRO A 42 25.83 -16.53 -17.35
CA PRO A 42 27.24 -16.73 -17.74
C PRO A 42 27.99 -15.39 -17.85
N SER A 43 29.17 -15.32 -17.23
CA SER A 43 30.02 -14.12 -17.17
C SER A 43 31.44 -14.44 -17.65
N PRO A 44 32.20 -13.44 -18.16
CA PRO A 44 33.62 -13.61 -18.47
C PRO A 44 34.44 -14.06 -17.24
N ASP A 45 35.51 -14.82 -17.47
CA ASP A 45 36.38 -15.38 -16.40
C ASP A 45 37.05 -14.31 -15.52
N ASN A 46 37.12 -13.07 -16.00
CA ASN A 46 37.68 -11.92 -15.29
C ASN A 46 36.63 -11.08 -14.52
N GLN A 47 35.37 -11.54 -14.42
CA GLN A 47 34.32 -10.83 -13.70
C GLN A 47 34.51 -10.90 -12.18
N GLN A 48 34.97 -9.80 -11.57
CA GLN A 48 35.25 -9.73 -10.11
C GLN A 48 34.07 -9.21 -9.26
N LEU A 49 33.09 -8.54 -9.87
CA LEU A 49 31.96 -7.93 -9.17
C LEU A 49 30.64 -8.57 -9.58
N THR A 50 29.89 -9.11 -8.62
CA THR A 50 28.47 -9.45 -8.81
C THR A 50 27.61 -8.54 -7.96
N ALA A 51 26.70 -7.79 -8.60
CA ALA A 51 25.79 -6.88 -7.90
C ALA A 51 24.36 -7.09 -8.37
N THR A 52 23.41 -7.19 -7.45
CA THR A 52 21.98 -7.28 -7.81
C THR A 52 21.46 -5.88 -8.13
N VAL A 53 20.92 -5.70 -9.33
CA VAL A 53 20.34 -4.42 -9.73
C VAL A 53 18.92 -4.34 -9.20
N ARG A 54 18.65 -3.32 -8.39
CA ARG A 54 17.31 -3.00 -7.93
C ARG A 54 16.76 -1.88 -8.80
N ALA A 55 15.79 -2.18 -9.64
CA ALA A 55 14.99 -1.16 -10.31
C ALA A 55 13.87 -0.66 -9.38
N GLN A 56 13.12 0.34 -9.86
CA GLN A 56 12.05 0.98 -9.09
C GLN A 56 11.11 -0.07 -8.49
N SER A 57 11.00 -0.03 -7.15
CA SER A 57 10.07 -0.85 -6.40
C SER A 57 8.69 -0.18 -6.39
N ARG A 58 7.68 -0.96 -5.97
CA ARG A 58 6.32 -0.43 -5.77
C ARG A 58 6.35 0.83 -4.91
N LEU A 59 5.51 1.79 -5.27
CA LEU A 59 5.33 3.02 -4.53
C LEU A 59 4.72 2.68 -3.16
N GLN A 60 5.23 3.33 -2.11
CA GLN A 60 4.89 3.04 -0.71
C GLN A 60 4.22 4.23 -0.01
N THR A 61 4.53 5.46 -0.43
CA THR A 61 4.05 6.66 0.26
C THR A 61 3.00 7.42 -0.56
N PRO A 62 2.06 8.15 0.09
CA PRO A 62 1.12 9.00 -0.63
C PRO A 62 1.81 10.01 -1.56
N ASN A 63 2.96 10.54 -1.15
CA ASN A 63 3.74 11.48 -1.97
C ASN A 63 4.25 10.84 -3.28
N GLN A 64 4.72 9.59 -3.21
CA GLN A 64 5.13 8.85 -4.40
C GLN A 64 3.95 8.63 -5.37
N PHE A 65 2.77 8.31 -4.85
CA PHE A 65 1.56 8.18 -5.67
C PHE A 65 1.09 9.50 -6.27
N ARG A 66 1.20 10.62 -5.54
CA ARG A 66 0.89 11.96 -6.07
C ARG A 66 1.76 12.34 -7.26
N ASN A 67 3.01 11.85 -7.29
CA ASN A 67 3.98 12.17 -8.32
C ASN A 67 3.87 11.30 -9.59
N ILE A 68 2.96 10.32 -9.61
CA ILE A 68 2.69 9.51 -10.81
C ILE A 68 2.25 10.43 -11.95
N ILE A 69 2.92 10.33 -13.10
CA ILE A 69 2.61 11.14 -14.28
C ILE A 69 1.45 10.50 -15.02
N VAL A 70 0.37 11.24 -15.23
CA VAL A 70 -0.81 10.77 -15.98
C VAL A 70 -0.74 11.19 -17.44
N LYS A 71 -0.25 12.41 -17.71
CA LYS A 71 -0.15 12.98 -19.06
C LYS A 71 1.03 13.94 -19.14
N SER A 72 1.70 13.94 -20.27
CA SER A 72 2.65 14.98 -20.66
C SER A 72 2.27 15.51 -22.04
N ASP A 73 2.43 16.80 -22.26
CA ASP A 73 2.22 17.42 -23.56
C ASP A 73 3.55 17.74 -24.27
N LYS A 74 3.47 18.23 -25.52
CA LYS A 74 4.64 18.65 -26.30
C LYS A 74 5.25 19.97 -25.83
N SER A 75 4.56 20.73 -24.99
CA SER A 75 5.03 21.99 -24.42
C SER A 75 5.86 21.80 -23.15
N GLY A 76 5.85 20.58 -22.60
CA GLY A 76 6.53 20.21 -21.35
C GLY A 76 5.63 20.28 -20.12
N ALA A 77 4.34 20.57 -20.28
CA ALA A 77 3.38 20.49 -19.19
C ALA A 77 3.16 19.02 -18.80
N ILE A 78 3.24 18.75 -17.50
CA ILE A 78 3.09 17.43 -16.90
C ILE A 78 1.90 17.49 -15.94
N VAL A 79 0.95 16.58 -16.13
CA VAL A 79 -0.17 16.37 -15.22
C VAL A 79 0.12 15.13 -14.39
N ARG A 80 0.10 15.27 -13.07
CA ARG A 80 0.34 14.20 -12.11
C ARG A 80 -0.96 13.79 -11.43
N VAL A 81 -0.98 12.62 -10.80
CA VAL A 81 -2.12 12.15 -10.01
C VAL A 81 -2.49 13.15 -8.92
N GLY A 82 -1.51 13.79 -8.27
CA GLY A 82 -1.75 14.81 -7.25
C GLY A 82 -2.46 16.07 -7.78
N ASP A 83 -2.38 16.36 -9.07
CA ASP A 83 -3.05 17.51 -9.69
C ASP A 83 -4.54 17.23 -9.87
N VAL A 84 -4.93 15.97 -10.06
CA VAL A 84 -6.31 15.54 -10.38
C VAL A 84 -6.95 14.68 -9.29
N ALA A 85 -6.25 14.38 -8.20
CA ALA A 85 -6.74 13.50 -7.14
C ALA A 85 -6.15 13.81 -5.77
N ARG A 86 -6.93 13.58 -4.72
CA ARG A 86 -6.42 13.53 -3.34
C ARG A 86 -5.94 12.11 -3.03
N VAL A 87 -4.68 12.00 -2.64
CA VAL A 87 -4.04 10.72 -2.30
C VAL A 87 -3.80 10.63 -0.80
N GLU A 88 -4.17 9.54 -0.14
CA GLU A 88 -3.94 9.32 1.29
C GLU A 88 -3.85 7.84 1.66
N LEU A 89 -3.24 7.55 2.81
CA LEU A 89 -3.30 6.21 3.40
C LEU A 89 -4.58 6.13 4.22
N GLY A 90 -5.44 5.13 3.94
CA GLY A 90 -6.73 5.03 4.60
C GLY A 90 -7.20 3.59 4.80
N GLY A 91 -8.44 3.48 5.29
CA GLY A 91 -9.15 2.20 5.37
C GLY A 91 -9.31 1.58 3.98
N GLU A 92 -9.28 0.25 3.93
CA GLU A 92 -9.57 -0.49 2.69
C GLU A 92 -11.08 -0.41 2.37
N SER A 93 -11.90 -0.65 3.37
CA SER A 93 -13.35 -0.38 3.40
C SER A 93 -13.66 0.62 4.52
N TYR A 94 -14.72 1.41 4.32
CA TYR A 94 -15.27 2.35 5.29
C TYR A 94 -16.70 1.94 5.74
N ASP A 95 -17.10 0.70 5.48
CA ASP A 95 -18.46 0.20 5.75
C ASP A 95 -18.71 -0.04 7.26
N MET A 96 -17.65 -0.18 8.04
CA MET A 96 -17.71 -0.41 9.49
C MET A 96 -16.91 0.65 10.25
N THR A 97 -17.55 1.25 11.26
CA THR A 97 -16.88 2.08 12.26
C THR A 97 -17.00 1.39 13.61
N THR A 98 -15.87 0.96 14.17
CA THR A 98 -15.82 0.27 15.46
C THR A 98 -15.43 1.26 16.56
N ARG A 99 -16.20 1.27 17.63
CA ARG A 99 -15.93 2.08 18.83
C ARG A 99 -16.06 1.22 20.08
N LEU A 100 -15.20 1.49 21.05
CA LEU A 100 -15.28 0.92 22.40
C LEU A 100 -15.36 2.08 23.40
N ASN A 101 -16.41 2.12 24.21
CA ASN A 101 -16.66 3.21 25.18
C ASN A 101 -16.54 4.63 24.60
N GLY A 102 -16.94 4.82 23.33
CA GLY A 102 -16.87 6.10 22.63
C GLY A 102 -15.54 6.40 21.94
N HIS A 103 -14.49 5.61 22.18
CA HIS A 103 -13.19 5.76 21.54
C HIS A 103 -13.06 4.91 20.26
N PRO A 104 -12.31 5.35 19.23
CA PRO A 104 -12.00 4.53 18.07
C PRO A 104 -11.34 3.22 18.50
N ALA A 105 -11.84 2.10 18.00
CA ALA A 105 -11.32 0.78 18.34
C ALA A 105 -11.21 -0.10 17.10
N ALA A 106 -10.34 -1.09 17.17
CA ALA A 106 -10.33 -2.23 16.26
C ALA A 106 -10.61 -3.50 17.07
N GLY A 107 -11.19 -4.51 16.43
CA GLY A 107 -11.52 -5.76 17.10
C GLY A 107 -11.39 -6.94 16.15
N VAL A 108 -11.16 -8.12 16.73
CA VAL A 108 -11.10 -9.40 16.02
C VAL A 108 -12.14 -10.33 16.64
N GLY A 109 -13.08 -10.80 15.83
CA GLY A 109 -14.00 -11.84 16.24
C GLY A 109 -13.33 -13.21 16.12
N VAL A 110 -13.22 -13.93 17.24
CA VAL A 110 -12.67 -15.29 17.25
C VAL A 110 -13.81 -16.31 17.33
N MET A 111 -13.90 -17.19 16.33
CA MET A 111 -14.87 -18.28 16.31
C MET A 111 -14.19 -19.60 16.68
N LEU A 112 -14.86 -20.38 17.52
CA LEU A 112 -14.35 -21.69 17.96
C LEU A 112 -14.44 -22.70 16.81
N ALA A 113 -13.34 -23.41 16.53
CA ALA A 113 -13.35 -24.49 15.56
C ALA A 113 -14.22 -25.67 16.05
N PRO A 114 -14.91 -26.41 15.16
CA PRO A 114 -15.71 -27.56 15.55
C PRO A 114 -14.88 -28.60 16.33
N GLY A 115 -15.40 -29.05 17.48
CA GLY A 115 -14.73 -30.02 18.35
C GLY A 115 -13.60 -29.46 19.23
N ALA A 116 -13.31 -28.15 19.17
CA ALA A 116 -12.31 -27.53 20.03
C ALA A 116 -12.83 -27.24 21.44
N ASN A 117 -11.91 -27.12 22.41
CA ASN A 117 -12.24 -26.78 23.79
C ASN A 117 -12.31 -25.26 23.99
N ALA A 118 -13.50 -24.75 24.33
CA ALA A 118 -13.74 -23.32 24.48
C ALA A 118 -12.83 -22.64 25.53
N LEU A 119 -12.61 -23.27 26.68
CA LEU A 119 -11.79 -22.70 27.76
C LEU A 119 -10.32 -22.64 27.37
N ALA A 120 -9.78 -23.72 26.79
CA ALA A 120 -8.41 -23.76 26.31
C ALA A 120 -8.18 -22.71 25.21
N THR A 121 -9.10 -22.60 24.25
CA THR A 121 -9.01 -21.58 23.19
C THR A 121 -9.07 -20.16 23.76
N ALA A 122 -9.98 -19.88 24.70
CA ALA A 122 -10.08 -18.55 25.32
C ALA A 122 -8.79 -18.15 26.06
N THR A 123 -8.18 -19.10 26.78
CA THR A 123 -6.90 -18.86 27.47
C THR A 123 -5.77 -18.58 26.49
N LEU A 124 -5.67 -19.36 25.40
CA LEU A 124 -4.64 -19.16 24.38
C LEU A 124 -4.77 -17.79 23.69
N VAL A 125 -6.00 -17.38 23.37
CA VAL A 125 -6.26 -16.06 22.77
C VAL A 125 -5.83 -14.94 23.71
N LYS A 126 -6.22 -15.01 24.99
CA LYS A 126 -5.83 -13.99 25.99
C LYS A 126 -4.31 -13.90 26.15
N ASN A 127 -3.63 -15.04 26.28
CA ASN A 127 -2.17 -15.06 26.41
C ASN A 127 -1.47 -14.44 25.19
N LYS A 128 -2.01 -14.67 23.99
CA LYS A 128 -1.44 -14.11 22.76
C LYS A 128 -1.65 -12.60 22.65
N VAL A 129 -2.79 -12.09 23.14
CA VAL A 129 -3.05 -10.65 23.24
C VAL A 129 -2.06 -9.97 24.19
N GLU A 130 -1.80 -10.58 25.36
CA GLU A 130 -0.82 -10.06 26.32
C GLU A 130 0.60 -10.03 25.74
N GLU A 131 1.00 -11.06 24.99
CA GLU A 131 2.29 -11.07 24.28
C GLU A 131 2.42 -9.87 23.32
N TYR A 132 1.36 -9.56 22.58
CA TYR A 132 1.38 -8.46 21.62
C TYR A 132 1.33 -7.08 22.26
N ARG A 133 0.73 -6.94 23.45
CA ARG A 133 0.64 -5.68 24.20
C ARG A 133 2.01 -5.02 24.36
N HIS A 134 3.07 -5.80 24.56
CA HIS A 134 4.45 -5.29 24.69
C HIS A 134 5.00 -4.61 23.43
N SER A 135 4.44 -4.90 22.26
CA SER A 135 4.87 -4.37 20.96
C SER A 135 3.94 -3.27 20.41
N MET A 136 2.87 -2.95 21.15
CA MET A 136 1.91 -1.96 20.70
C MET A 136 2.46 -0.54 20.86
N PRO A 137 2.08 0.40 19.96
CA PRO A 137 2.40 1.80 20.13
C PRO A 137 1.83 2.37 21.43
N GLU A 138 2.45 3.42 21.95
CA GLU A 138 1.96 4.15 23.10
C GLU A 138 0.50 4.62 22.90
N GLY A 139 -0.35 4.40 23.89
CA GLY A 139 -1.78 4.75 23.85
C GLY A 139 -2.73 3.66 23.33
N TYR A 140 -2.23 2.46 23.00
CA TYR A 140 -3.06 1.27 22.74
C TYR A 140 -3.16 0.40 24.00
N GLU A 141 -4.38 -0.06 24.33
CA GLU A 141 -4.69 -0.90 25.51
C GLU A 141 -5.32 -2.26 25.17
#